data_AF-A0A6N2D3X8-F1
#
_entry.id   AF-A0A6N2D3X8-F1
#
_cell.length_a   1.000
_cell.length_b   1.000
_cell.length_c   1.000
_cell.angle_alpha   90.00
_cell.angle_beta   90.00
_cell.angle_gamma   90.00
#
_symmetry.space_group_name_H-M   'P 1'
#
loop_
_entity.id
_entity.type
_entity.pdbx_description
1 polymer ?
#
loop_
_entity_poly.entity_id
_entity_poly.type
_entity_poly.pdbx_seq_one_letter_code
_entity_poly.pdbx_strand_id
1 'polypeptide(L)'
;MRGIAWTVAPCLVTLSTRVSARSGPGRRVDHPARPAFVGGHVHPACGVSRVSADGDSVVQPIPGLLLTRMDEDAGVLLDPSRKLYFALNGTGLFLWECLVAEGSVRVDALVASLVGEFDTDRERAAADVRVWVSALREQGLVVVGPGA
;
A
#
# COMPACT_ATOMS: atom_id res chain seq x y z
N MET A 1 -3.67 4.82 -43.01
CA MET A 1 -2.30 5.35 -43.13
C MET A 1 -1.58 5.12 -41.81
N ARG A 2 -0.56 4.25 -41.83
CA ARG A 2 0.57 4.06 -40.88
C ARG A 2 0.21 3.84 -39.38
N GLY A 3 0.34 2.67 -38.74
CA GLY A 3 1.02 1.42 -39.06
C GLY A 3 2.31 1.21 -38.24
N ILE A 4 2.17 0.78 -36.97
CA ILE A 4 3.08 -0.10 -36.18
C ILE A 4 2.13 -0.78 -35.17
N ALA A 5 1.75 -2.05 -35.16
CA ALA A 5 2.30 -3.32 -35.58
C ALA A 5 3.39 -3.96 -34.73
N TRP A 6 3.24 -5.16 -34.15
CA TRP A 6 2.14 -6.11 -33.80
C TRP A 6 2.90 -7.39 -33.38
N THR A 7 2.65 -8.02 -32.22
CA THR A 7 2.88 -9.49 -31.97
C THR A 7 2.13 -9.83 -30.67
N VAL A 8 0.98 -10.51 -30.56
CA VAL A 8 0.40 -11.76 -31.09
C VAL A 8 1.17 -13.03 -30.70
N ALA A 9 0.82 -13.66 -29.56
CA ALA A 9 0.26 -15.02 -29.55
C ALA A 9 -0.08 -15.53 -28.13
N PRO A 10 -1.21 -16.24 -27.97
CA PRO A 10 -1.64 -16.94 -26.77
C PRO A 10 -1.03 -18.36 -26.72
N CYS A 11 -0.57 -18.81 -25.55
CA CYS A 11 -0.28 -20.22 -25.30
C CYS A 11 -1.27 -20.78 -24.28
N LEU A 12 -2.24 -21.52 -24.81
CA LEU A 12 -2.98 -22.56 -24.12
C LEU A 12 -2.00 -23.56 -23.48
N VAL A 13 -2.09 -23.77 -22.17
CA VAL A 13 -1.87 -25.09 -21.58
C VAL A 13 -3.21 -25.55 -21.02
N THR A 14 -3.84 -26.38 -21.83
CA THR A 14 -4.89 -27.31 -21.45
C THR A 14 -4.23 -28.46 -20.69
N LEU A 15 -4.61 -28.67 -19.43
CA LEU A 15 -4.52 -30.01 -18.85
C LEU A 15 -5.77 -30.26 -18.01
N SER A 16 -6.66 -31.03 -18.64
CA SER A 16 -7.73 -31.76 -18.00
C SER A 16 -7.18 -32.59 -16.85
N THR A 17 -7.87 -32.60 -15.72
CA THR A 17 -8.10 -33.88 -15.04
C THR A 17 -9.54 -33.93 -14.56
N ARG A 18 -10.19 -35.01 -14.99
CA ARG A 18 -11.62 -35.25 -14.86
C ARG A 18 -12.03 -35.51 -13.42
N VAL A 19 -13.24 -35.04 -13.14
CA VAL A 19 -14.27 -35.62 -12.27
C VAL A 19 -14.31 -37.16 -12.30
N SER A 20 -14.29 -37.76 -11.10
CA SER A 20 -15.13 -38.92 -10.68
C SER A 20 -14.61 -39.45 -9.34
N ALA A 21 -15.41 -39.88 -8.37
CA ALA A 21 -16.86 -39.99 -8.28
C ALA A 21 -17.26 -40.27 -6.80
N ARG A 22 -18.51 -39.91 -6.50
CA ARG A 22 -19.49 -40.66 -5.70
C ARG A 22 -19.21 -41.04 -4.24
N SER A 23 -20.10 -40.47 -3.41
CA SER A 23 -21.08 -41.16 -2.57
C SER A 23 -20.63 -41.88 -1.30
N GLY A 24 -21.26 -41.47 -0.18
CA GLY A 24 -21.64 -42.40 0.89
C GLY A 24 -21.60 -41.78 2.29
N PRO A 25 -22.73 -41.69 3.01
CA PRO A 25 -22.81 -41.01 4.30
C PRO A 25 -22.43 -41.92 5.48
N GLY A 26 -21.79 -41.35 6.50
CA GLY A 26 -21.43 -42.08 7.72
C GLY A 26 -21.32 -41.14 8.92
N ARG A 27 -22.37 -41.14 9.74
CA ARG A 27 -22.43 -40.55 11.10
C ARG A 27 -21.23 -40.96 11.97
N ARG A 28 -20.76 -40.03 12.80
CA ARG A 28 -20.77 -40.04 14.29
C ARG A 28 -19.94 -38.85 14.78
N VAL A 29 -20.58 -37.86 15.41
CA VAL A 29 -20.47 -37.56 16.85
C VAL A 29 -19.08 -37.80 17.45
N ASP A 30 -18.36 -36.73 17.76
CA ASP A 30 -17.68 -36.56 19.05
C ASP A 30 -17.27 -35.09 19.27
N HIS A 31 -17.75 -34.53 20.37
CA HIS A 31 -17.29 -33.30 21.03
C HIS A 31 -17.58 -33.57 22.52
N PRO A 32 -16.79 -33.09 23.50
CA PRO A 32 -15.43 -32.54 23.44
C PRO A 32 -14.48 -33.23 24.45
N ALA A 33 -13.26 -33.59 24.03
CA ALA A 33 -12.19 -33.89 24.98
C ALA A 33 -11.36 -32.63 25.24
N ARG A 34 -11.59 -32.03 26.41
CA ARG A 34 -10.75 -31.00 27.02
C ARG A 34 -9.31 -31.50 27.16
N PRO A 35 -8.28 -30.72 26.79
CA PRO A 35 -7.01 -30.80 27.50
C PRO A 35 -7.05 -29.84 28.68
N ALA A 36 -6.94 -30.41 29.89
CA ALA A 36 -6.53 -29.67 31.08
C ALA A 36 -5.08 -29.22 30.89
N PHE A 37 -4.86 -27.94 30.57
CA PHE A 37 -3.53 -27.34 30.69
C PHE A 37 -3.45 -26.57 32.00
N VAL A 38 -2.88 -27.26 33.00
CA VAL A 38 -2.44 -26.71 34.27
C VAL A 38 -1.09 -26.03 34.06
N GLY A 39 -1.01 -24.76 34.44
CA GLY A 39 0.15 -24.10 35.04
C GLY A 39 1.49 -24.10 34.28
N GLY A 40 1.88 -22.95 33.75
CA GLY A 40 3.23 -22.73 33.24
C GLY A 40 3.50 -21.30 32.80
N HIS A 41 3.67 -20.40 33.78
CA HIS A 41 4.61 -19.29 33.81
C HIS A 41 5.11 -18.67 32.48
N VAL A 42 4.71 -17.40 32.29
CA VAL A 42 5.37 -16.25 31.63
C VAL A 42 5.98 -16.40 30.24
N HIS A 43 5.48 -15.58 29.31
CA HIS A 43 6.34 -14.68 28.52
C HIS A 43 5.57 -13.38 28.17
N PRO A 44 5.91 -12.21 28.75
CA PRO A 44 5.56 -10.92 28.16
C PRO A 44 6.46 -10.70 26.93
N ALA A 45 6.11 -11.32 25.81
CA ALA A 45 6.86 -11.23 24.56
C ALA A 45 5.95 -11.23 23.32
N CYS A 46 4.81 -10.54 23.39
CA CYS A 46 4.27 -9.82 22.25
C CYS A 46 4.15 -8.38 22.74
N GLY A 47 5.23 -7.60 22.68
CA GLY A 47 5.66 -7.11 21.37
C GLY A 47 4.66 -6.10 20.84
N VAL A 48 4.06 -5.25 21.70
CA VAL A 48 3.76 -3.88 21.26
C VAL A 48 5.11 -3.20 21.04
N SER A 49 5.74 -3.59 19.95
CA SER A 49 6.83 -2.84 19.36
C SER A 49 6.31 -1.42 19.30
N ARG A 50 7.05 -0.52 19.97
CA ARG A 50 6.88 0.92 19.85
C ARG A 50 6.30 1.24 18.49
N VAL A 51 5.15 1.92 18.45
CA VAL A 51 4.82 2.76 17.30
C VAL A 51 6.06 3.65 17.13
N SER A 52 6.89 3.21 16.20
CA SER A 52 8.24 3.73 16.05
C SER A 52 8.09 5.13 15.50
N ALA A 53 8.92 6.04 15.98
CA ALA A 53 8.89 7.49 15.83
C ALA A 53 8.91 8.03 14.37
N ASP A 54 8.63 7.20 13.37
CA ASP A 54 8.50 7.55 11.96
C ASP A 54 7.22 8.35 11.68
N GLY A 55 6.18 8.19 12.51
CA GLY A 55 4.90 8.91 12.35
C GLY A 55 4.96 10.41 12.63
N ASP A 56 6.02 10.87 13.30
CA ASP A 56 6.25 12.29 13.58
C ASP A 56 6.99 13.01 12.45
N SER A 57 7.56 12.26 11.49
CA SER A 57 8.28 12.86 10.36
C SER A 57 7.36 13.78 9.56
N VAL A 58 7.87 14.94 9.19
CA VAL A 58 7.17 15.93 8.37
C VAL A 58 7.68 15.82 6.95
N VAL A 59 6.75 15.67 6.00
CA VAL A 59 7.01 15.60 4.58
C VAL A 59 6.69 16.94 3.96
N GLN A 60 7.57 17.44 3.11
CA GLN A 60 7.41 18.70 2.36
C GLN A 60 7.71 18.45 0.88
N PRO A 61 6.84 18.86 -0.05
CA PRO A 61 7.12 18.77 -1.47
C PRO A 61 8.15 19.82 -1.88
N ILE A 62 9.03 19.50 -2.82
CA ILE A 62 9.93 20.53 -3.37
C ILE A 62 9.11 21.52 -4.22
N PRO A 63 9.45 22.82 -4.19
CA PRO A 63 8.78 23.80 -5.04
C PRO A 63 9.10 23.55 -6.52
N GLY A 64 8.14 23.86 -7.39
CA GLY A 64 8.34 23.81 -8.85
C GLY A 64 8.00 22.48 -9.52
N LEU A 65 7.45 21.52 -8.79
CA LEU A 65 6.87 20.31 -9.37
C LEU A 65 5.51 20.60 -9.99
N LEU A 66 5.25 19.99 -11.15
CA LEU A 66 4.01 20.13 -11.91
C LEU A 66 3.22 18.82 -11.81
N LEU A 67 2.04 18.87 -11.20
CA LEU A 67 1.10 17.75 -11.21
C LEU A 67 0.14 17.88 -12.40
N THR A 68 0.10 16.86 -13.25
CA THR A 68 -0.87 16.74 -14.33
C THR A 68 -1.76 15.53 -14.05
N ARG A 69 -3.05 15.77 -13.81
CA ARG A 69 -4.04 14.69 -13.75
C ARG A 69 -4.25 14.11 -15.15
N MET A 70 -4.22 12.78 -15.25
CA MET A 70 -4.58 12.08 -16.49
C MET A 70 -6.04 11.64 -16.43
N ASP A 71 -6.43 11.03 -15.30
CA ASP A 71 -7.78 10.51 -15.04
C ASP A 71 -8.15 10.77 -13.57
N GLU A 72 -9.29 10.25 -13.12
CA GLU A 72 -9.74 10.34 -11.72
C GLU A 72 -8.81 9.59 -10.76
N ASP A 73 -8.25 8.46 -11.19
CA ASP A 73 -7.38 7.60 -10.38
C ASP A 73 -5.91 7.58 -10.84
N ALA A 74 -5.49 8.56 -11.65
CA ALA A 74 -4.14 8.59 -12.19
C ALA A 74 -3.62 10.01 -12.45
N GLY A 75 -2.38 10.26 -12.06
CA GLY A 75 -1.69 11.52 -12.33
C GLY A 75 -0.23 11.31 -12.68
N VAL A 76 0.38 12.30 -13.30
CA VAL A 76 1.81 12.34 -13.59
C VAL A 76 2.40 13.58 -12.94
N LEU A 77 3.42 13.35 -12.13
CA LEU A 77 4.23 14.40 -11.52
C LEU A 77 5.46 14.64 -12.40
N LEU A 78 5.67 15.90 -12.75
CA LEU A 78 6.77 16.35 -13.60
C LEU A 78 7.70 17.26 -12.80
N ASP A 79 8.98 16.89 -12.79
CA ASP A 79 10.07 17.79 -12.41
C ASP A 79 10.69 18.38 -13.68
N PRO A 80 10.36 19.64 -14.05
CA PRO A 80 10.91 20.28 -15.24
C PRO A 80 12.42 20.55 -15.12
N SER A 81 12.96 20.66 -13.89
CA SER A 81 14.37 20.91 -13.64
C SER A 81 15.20 19.67 -13.93
N ARG A 82 14.71 18.49 -13.50
CA ARG A 82 15.40 17.20 -13.67
C ARG A 82 14.92 16.42 -14.90
N LYS A 83 13.89 16.92 -15.59
CA LYS A 83 13.21 16.25 -16.72
C LYS A 83 12.73 14.84 -16.37
N LEU A 84 12.27 14.68 -15.12
CA LEU A 84 11.77 13.41 -14.60
C LEU A 84 10.25 13.41 -14.61
N TYR A 85 9.68 12.27 -14.97
CA TYR A 85 8.25 12.02 -14.97
C TYR A 85 7.98 10.86 -14.01
N PHE A 86 7.06 11.05 -13.09
CA PHE A 86 6.66 10.04 -12.12
C PHE A 86 5.16 9.81 -12.20
N ALA A 87 4.75 8.57 -12.49
CA ALA A 87 3.35 8.21 -12.51
C ALA A 87 2.85 7.94 -11.09
N LEU A 88 1.71 8.56 -10.75
CA LEU A 88 0.99 8.38 -9.49
C LEU A 88 -0.29 7.58 -9.78
N ASN A 89 -0.53 6.57 -8.96
CA ASN A 89 -1.83 5.90 -8.86
C ASN A 89 -2.81 6.79 -8.06
N GLY A 90 -4.09 6.42 -7.99
CA GLY A 90 -5.13 7.23 -7.37
C GLY A 90 -4.84 7.59 -5.91
N THR A 91 -4.33 6.62 -5.15
CA THR A 91 -3.90 6.85 -3.76
C THR A 91 -2.71 7.82 -3.66
N GLY A 92 -1.70 7.68 -4.52
CA GLY A 92 -0.55 8.58 -4.56
C GLY A 92 -0.90 9.98 -5.05
N LEU A 93 -1.87 10.10 -5.97
CA LEU A 93 -2.42 11.38 -6.43
C LEU A 93 -3.12 12.11 -5.28
N PHE A 94 -4.00 11.41 -4.56
CA PHE A 94 -4.70 11.95 -3.40
C PHE A 94 -3.72 12.44 -2.31
N LEU A 95 -2.75 11.60 -1.93
CA LEU A 95 -1.74 11.97 -0.94
C LEU A 95 -0.90 13.18 -1.38
N TRP A 96 -0.54 13.24 -2.67
CA TRP A 96 0.21 14.36 -3.22
C TRP A 96 -0.57 15.66 -3.14
N GLU A 97 -1.87 15.63 -3.43
CA GLU A 97 -2.74 16.80 -3.37
C GLU A 97 -2.93 17.32 -1.95
N CYS A 98 -3.12 16.42 -0.98
CA CYS A 98 -3.11 16.78 0.44
C CYS A 98 -1.79 17.45 0.83
N LEU A 99 -0.66 16.90 0.38
CA LEU A 99 0.67 17.42 0.67
C LEU A 99 0.90 18.81 0.07
N VAL A 100 0.45 19.07 -1.17
CA VAL A 100 0.60 20.36 -1.84
C VAL A 100 -0.30 21.43 -1.24
N ALA A 101 -1.52 21.06 -0.81
CA ALA A 101 -2.47 22.00 -0.20
C ALA A 101 -1.94 22.59 1.12
N GLU A 102 -1.35 21.75 1.97
CA GLU A 102 -0.82 22.14 3.29
C GLU A 102 0.66 22.58 3.22
N GLY A 103 1.38 22.16 2.17
CA GLY A 103 2.82 22.41 1.98
C GLY A 103 3.74 21.63 2.95
N SER A 104 3.24 21.19 4.09
CA SER A 104 4.00 20.47 5.11
C SER A 104 3.08 19.59 5.94
N VAL A 105 3.20 18.27 5.81
CA VAL A 105 2.25 17.33 6.45
C VAL A 105 3.00 16.25 7.22
N ARG A 106 2.50 15.90 8.41
CA ARG A 106 3.02 14.76 9.19
C ARG A 106 2.62 13.44 8.53
N VAL A 107 3.52 12.46 8.57
CA VAL A 107 3.25 11.12 8.02
C VAL A 107 1.99 10.50 8.63
N ASP A 108 1.77 10.63 9.95
CA ASP A 108 0.56 10.08 10.59
C ASP A 108 -0.75 10.71 10.07
N ALA A 109 -0.72 12.00 9.72
CA ALA A 109 -1.87 12.69 9.13
C ALA A 109 -2.17 12.15 7.73
N LEU A 110 -1.15 11.90 6.90
CA LEU A 110 -1.32 11.28 5.59
C LEU A 110 -1.92 9.86 5.71
N VAL A 111 -1.48 9.09 6.71
CA VAL A 111 -2.04 7.77 6.99
C VAL A 111 -3.52 7.87 7.39
N ALA A 112 -3.86 8.81 8.27
CA ALA A 112 -5.25 9.02 8.68
C ALA A 112 -6.14 9.43 7.50
N SER A 113 -5.67 10.32 6.62
CA SER A 113 -6.37 10.70 5.40
C SER A 113 -6.61 9.52 4.47
N LEU A 114 -5.61 8.64 4.30
CA LEU A 114 -5.71 7.47 3.44
C LEU A 114 -6.68 6.41 3.99
N VAL A 115 -6.67 6.18 5.31
CA VAL A 115 -7.64 5.31 5.98
C VAL A 115 -9.06 5.85 5.82
N GLY A 116 -9.25 7.16 5.95
CA GLY A 116 -10.56 7.80 5.80
C GLY A 116 -11.11 7.77 4.38
N GLU A 117 -10.26 8.01 3.38
CA GLU A 117 -10.67 8.06 1.97
C GLU A 117 -10.88 6.66 1.37
N PHE A 118 -10.01 5.70 1.67
CA PHE A 118 -9.98 4.39 1.02
C PHE A 118 -10.51 3.24 1.88
N ASP A 119 -11.02 3.51 3.09
CA ASP A 119 -11.53 2.52 4.07
C ASP A 119 -10.60 1.31 4.25
N THR A 120 -9.31 1.59 4.43
CA THR A 120 -8.28 0.56 4.55
C THR A 120 -7.74 0.42 5.98
N ASP A 121 -7.04 -0.67 6.26
CA ASP A 121 -6.44 -0.90 7.57
C ASP A 121 -5.28 0.09 7.83
N ARG A 122 -5.21 0.60 9.07
CA ARG A 122 -4.20 1.60 9.45
C ARG A 122 -2.77 1.08 9.32
N GLU A 123 -2.51 -0.19 9.63
CA GLU A 123 -1.16 -0.76 9.48
C GLU A 123 -0.77 -0.85 8.01
N ARG A 124 -1.74 -1.21 7.14
CA ARG A 124 -1.53 -1.27 5.70
C ARG A 124 -1.30 0.12 5.11
N ALA A 125 -2.14 1.09 5.45
CA ALA A 125 -1.98 2.48 5.07
C ALA A 125 -0.61 3.03 5.51
N ALA A 126 -0.20 2.76 6.74
CA ALA A 126 1.09 3.22 7.25
C ALA A 126 2.28 2.59 6.51
N ALA A 127 2.18 1.33 6.07
CA ALA A 127 3.21 0.70 5.25
C ALA A 127 3.25 1.33 3.86
N ASP A 128 2.09 1.50 3.23
CA ASP A 128 1.97 2.03 1.86
C ASP A 128 2.41 3.52 1.81
N VAL A 129 2.03 4.35 2.78
CA VAL A 129 2.52 5.74 2.91
C VAL A 129 4.04 5.78 3.09
N ARG A 130 4.62 4.90 3.93
CA ARG A 130 6.07 4.88 4.14
C ARG A 130 6.83 4.51 2.87
N VAL A 131 6.37 3.51 2.13
CA VAL A 131 6.95 3.13 0.83
C VAL A 131 6.84 4.29 -0.15
N TRP A 132 5.69 4.95 -0.21
CA TRP A 132 5.46 6.09 -1.09
C TRP A 132 6.36 7.29 -0.75
N VAL A 133 6.45 7.69 0.52
CA VAL A 133 7.35 8.77 0.97
C VAL A 133 8.81 8.43 0.71
N SER A 134 9.23 7.18 0.95
CA SER A 134 10.60 6.74 0.64
C SER A 134 10.90 6.89 -0.84
N ALA A 135 10.03 6.37 -1.72
CA ALA A 135 10.21 6.46 -3.16
C ALA A 135 10.33 7.93 -3.63
N LEU A 136 9.45 8.81 -3.14
CA LEU A 136 9.51 10.23 -3.49
C LEU A 136 10.80 10.91 -2.97
N ARG A 137 11.24 10.56 -1.76
CA ARG A 137 12.47 11.09 -1.16
C ARG A 137 13.71 10.63 -1.94
N GLU A 138 13.75 9.35 -2.33
CA GLU A 138 14.84 8.78 -3.13
C GLU A 138 14.93 9.44 -4.51
N GLN A 139 13.78 9.76 -5.10
CA GLN A 139 13.71 10.56 -6.33
C GLN A 139 13.95 12.05 -6.09
N GLY A 140 14.11 12.51 -4.84
CA GLY A 140 14.35 13.90 -4.48
C GLY A 140 13.17 14.83 -4.77
N LEU A 141 11.94 14.30 -4.77
CA LEU A 141 10.70 15.04 -5.00
C LEU A 141 10.11 15.63 -3.71
N VAL A 142 10.50 15.06 -2.56
CA VAL A 142 10.08 15.53 -1.23
C VAL A 142 11.28 15.56 -0.29
N VAL A 143 11.19 16.43 0.71
CA VAL A 143 12.11 16.49 1.85
C VAL A 143 11.38 15.94 3.06
N VAL A 144 12.05 15.05 3.79
CA VAL A 144 11.54 14.50 5.06
C VAL A 144 12.39 15.08 6.19
N GLY A 145 11.74 15.83 7.09
CA GLY A 145 12.36 16.42 8.27
C GLY A 145 11.81 15.81 9.56
N PRO A 146 12.54 15.96 10.69
CA PRO A 146 11.98 15.63 11.99
C PRO A 146 10.75 16.53 12.26
N GLY A 147 9.68 15.95 12.79
CA GLY A 147 8.54 16.73 13.26
C GLY A 147 8.97 17.65 14.40
N ALA A 148 8.58 18.92 14.29
CA ALA A 148 8.72 19.90 15.35
C ALA A 148 7.43 19.99 16.16
#